data_AF-A0A7V8Z607-F1
#
_entry.id   AF-A0A7V8Z607-F1
#
_cell.length_a   1.000
_cell.length_b   1.000
_cell.length_c   1.000
_cell.angle_alpha   90.00
_cell.angle_beta   90.00
_cell.angle_gamma   90.00
#
_symmetry.space_group_name_H-M   'P 1'
#
loop_
_entity.id
_entity.type
_entity.pdbx_description
1 polymer ?
#
loop_
_entity_poly.entity_id
_entity_poly.type
_entity_poly.pdbx_seq_one_letter_code
_entity_poly.pdbx_strand_id
1 'polypeptide(L)' 'MSTPILWDELDTFRPEMSTMATVWERLRRYGDLFAPVLAGGQRLEGPEEALGLPALPDDGP' A
#
# COMPACT_ATOMS: atom_id res chain seq x y z
N MET A 1 -7.15 -10.86 -9.55
CA MET A 1 -7.73 -9.82 -8.66
C MET A 1 -6.59 -8.97 -8.12
N SER A 2 -6.79 -7.67 -7.82
CA SER A 2 -5.80 -6.93 -7.02
C SER A 2 -6.02 -7.28 -5.54
N THR A 3 -4.95 -7.59 -4.80
CA THR A 3 -5.07 -8.06 -3.41
C THR A 3 -3.86 -7.63 -2.58
N PRO A 4 -4.06 -7.03 -1.40
CA PRO A 4 -2.97 -6.66 -0.51
C PRO A 4 -2.09 -7.86 -0.09
N ILE A 5 -0.78 -7.61 -0.03
CA ILE A 5 0.22 -8.57 0.44
C ILE A 5 1.14 -7.98 1.49
N LEU A 6 1.78 -8.86 2.26
CA LEU A 6 2.91 -8.49 3.11
C LEU A 6 4.16 -8.24 2.25
N TRP A 7 5.05 -7.39 2.72
CA TRP A 7 6.35 -7.16 2.07
C TRP A 7 7.17 -8.45 1.94
N ASP A 8 7.13 -9.30 2.97
CA ASP A 8 7.83 -10.58 3.00
C ASP A 8 7.34 -11.58 1.93
N GLU A 9 6.16 -11.35 1.35
CA GLU A 9 5.59 -12.20 0.30
C GLU A 9 6.03 -11.79 -1.12
N LEU A 10 6.73 -10.66 -1.29
CA LEU A 10 6.99 -10.04 -2.60
C LEU A 10 7.68 -10.99 -3.60
N ASP A 11 8.65 -11.79 -3.15
CA ASP A 11 9.42 -12.66 -4.03
C ASP A 11 8.66 -13.93 -4.43
N THR A 12 7.68 -14.35 -3.64
CA THR A 12 7.02 -15.66 -3.77
C THR A 12 5.58 -15.55 -4.24
N PHE A 13 4.90 -14.45 -3.94
CA PHE A 13 3.53 -14.22 -4.34
C PHE A 13 3.42 -14.01 -5.85
N ARG A 14 2.40 -14.60 -6.47
CA ARG A 14 2.12 -14.43 -7.90
C ARG A 14 0.67 -13.98 -8.09
N PRO A 15 0.38 -13.09 -9.06
CA PRO A 15 -0.97 -12.56 -9.26
C PRO A 15 -2.05 -13.64 -9.44
N GLU A 16 -1.69 -14.78 -10.06
CA GLU A 16 -2.59 -15.89 -10.35
C GLU A 16 -3.05 -16.62 -9.07
N MET A 17 -2.31 -16.48 -7.97
CA MET A 17 -2.68 -17.03 -6.66
C MET A 17 -3.88 -16.29 -6.03
N SER A 18 -4.17 -15.06 -6.49
CA SER A 18 -5.32 -14.28 -6.02
C SER A 18 -6.49 -14.30 -6.99
N THR A 19 -7.51 -15.08 -6.62
CA THR A 19 -8.76 -15.25 -7.35
C THR A 19 -9.95 -15.02 -6.42
N MET A 20 -11.16 -14.91 -7.00
CA MET A 20 -12.39 -14.84 -6.21
C MET A 20 -12.60 -16.07 -5.30
N ALA A 21 -12.08 -17.24 -5.71
CA ALA A 21 -12.17 -18.47 -4.94
C ALA A 21 -11.19 -18.50 -3.76
N THR A 22 -9.99 -17.94 -3.93
CA THR A 22 -8.89 -18.04 -2.95
C THR A 22 -8.81 -16.87 -1.97
N VAL A 23 -9.44 -15.72 -2.27
CA VAL A 23 -9.32 -14.49 -1.47
C VAL A 23 -9.80 -14.64 -0.01
N TRP A 24 -10.82 -15.47 0.24
CA TRP A 24 -11.38 -15.64 1.58
C TRP A 24 -10.43 -16.35 2.55
N GLU A 25 -9.62 -17.28 2.07
CA GLU A 25 -8.59 -17.94 2.89
C GLU A 25 -7.56 -16.92 3.36
N ARG A 26 -7.18 -16.01 2.47
CA ARG A 26 -6.23 -14.95 2.76
C ARG A 26 -6.76 -13.96 3.79
N LEU A 27 -8.00 -13.50 3.61
CA LEU A 27 -8.67 -12.61 4.57
C LEU A 27 -8.79 -13.25 5.95
N ARG A 28 -9.11 -14.54 6.04
CA ARG A 28 -9.14 -15.26 7.32
C ARG A 28 -7.76 -15.36 7.97
N ARG A 29 -6.70 -15.52 7.18
CA ARG A 29 -5.33 -15.69 7.69
C ARG A 29 -4.71 -14.39 8.18
N TYR A 30 -4.89 -13.30 7.43
CA TYR A 30 -4.17 -12.05 7.67
C TYR A 30 -5.06 -10.88 8.11
N GLY A 31 -6.37 -10.98 7.93
CA GLY A 31 -7.28 -9.85 8.12
C GLY A 31 -7.09 -8.77 7.06
N ASP A 32 -7.38 -7.52 7.42
CA ASP A 32 -7.18 -6.36 6.56
C ASP A 32 -5.76 -5.81 6.73
N LEU A 33 -4.88 -6.13 5.78
CA LEU A 33 -3.50 -5.65 5.76
C LEU A 33 -3.38 -4.15 5.46
N PHE A 34 -4.41 -3.53 4.89
CA PHE A 34 -4.39 -2.10 4.52
C PHE A 34 -5.09 -1.21 5.53
N ALA A 35 -5.72 -1.76 6.57
CA ALA A 35 -6.31 -0.98 7.66
C ALA A 35 -5.34 0.10 8.23
N PRO A 36 -4.03 -0.17 8.42
CA PRO A 36 -3.09 0.86 8.91
C PRO A 36 -2.87 2.02 7.94
N VAL A 37 -3.06 1.82 6.62
CA VAL A 37 -2.91 2.87 5.60
C VAL A 37 -3.92 3.98 5.82
N LEU A 38 -5.15 3.63 6.22
CA LEU A 38 -6.21 4.61 6.51
C LEU A 38 -5.96 5.42 7.77
N ALA A 39 -5.19 4.88 8.72
CA ALA A 39 -4.82 5.57 9.95
C ALA A 39 -3.56 6.44 9.77
N GLY A 40 -2.80 6.21 8.71
CA GLY A 40 -1.56 6.92 8.43
C GLY A 40 -1.76 8.22 7.66
N GLY A 41 -0.69 9.01 7.62
CA GLY A 41 -0.51 10.12 6.70
C GLY A 41 0.96 10.16 6.28
N GLN A 42 1.22 10.46 5.02
CA GLN A 42 2.57 10.68 4.51
C GLN A 42 2.57 12.05 3.85
N ARG A 43 3.55 12.87 4.21
CA ARG A 43 3.74 14.17 3.57
C ARG A 43 4.72 14.04 2.41
N LEU A 44 4.60 14.93 1.42
CA LEU A 44 5.37 14.86 0.18
C LEU A 44 6.72 15.58 0.24
N GLU A 45 6.98 16.43 1.24
CA GLU A 45 8.10 17.37 1.20
C GLU A 45 9.46 16.66 1.19
N GLY A 46 9.60 15.55 1.95
CA GLY A 46 10.83 14.76 1.98
C GLY A 46 11.17 14.12 0.62
N PRO A 47 10.23 13.36 0.02
CA PRO A 47 10.39 12.85 -1.34
C PRO A 47 10.62 13.94 -2.40
N GLU A 48 9.93 15.07 -2.31
CA GLU A 48 10.08 16.20 -3.24
C GLU A 48 11.49 16.82 -3.17
N GLU A 49 12.00 17.06 -1.96
CA GLU A 49 13.36 17.54 -1.73
C GLU A 49 14.39 16.57 -2.31
N ALA A 50 14.22 15.26 -2.06
CA ALA A 50 15.12 14.23 -2.58
C ALA A 50 15.15 14.17 -4.12
N LEU A 51 14.05 14.57 -4.78
CA LEU A 51 13.93 14.64 -6.24
C LEU A 51 14.30 16.02 -6.82
N GLY A 52 14.60 17.01 -5.98
CA GLY A 52 14.91 18.38 -6.42
C GLY A 52 13.71 19.14 -6.99
N LEU A 53 12.50 18.77 -6.57
CA LEU A 53 11.26 19.42 -7.01
C LEU A 53 11.06 20.74 -6.25
N PRO A 54 10.53 21.79 -6.90
CA PRO A 54 10.18 23.02 -6.20
C PRO A 54 9.09 22.72 -5.16
N ALA A 55 9.19 23.33 -3.98
CA ALA A 55 8.14 23.25 -2.98
C ALA A 55 6.82 23.69 -3.62
N LEU A 56 5.78 22.86 -3.45
CA LEU A 56 4.44 23.28 -3.83
C LEU A 56 4.08 24.54 -3.02
N PRO A 57 3.36 25.50 -3.63
CA PRO A 57 2.81 26.61 -2.86
C PRO A 57 1.97 26.05 -1.69
N ASP A 58 1.95 26.77 -0.57
CA ASP A 58 1.14 26.39 0.58
C ASP A 58 -0.34 26.60 0.22
N ASP A 59 -1.01 25.57 -0.28
CA ASP A 59 -2.47 25.52 -0.34
C ASP A 59 -2.97 25.42 1.12
N GLY A 60 -3.10 26.57 1.77
CA GLY A 60 -3.66 26.69 3.11
C GLY A 60 -4.99 25.93 3.28
N PRO A 61 -5.43 25.74 4.54
CA PRO A 61 -6.29 24.63 4.97
C PRO A 61 -7.58 24.41 4.19
#